data_AF-A0A0D7AL82-F1
#
_entry.id   AF-A0A0D7AL82-F1
#
_cell.length_a   1.000
_cell.length_b   1.000
_cell.length_c   1.000
_cell.angle_alpha   90.00
_cell.angle_beta   90.00
_cell.angle_gamma   90.00
#
_symmetry.space_group_name_H-M   'P 1'
#
loop_
_entity.id
_entity.type
_entity.pdbx_description
1 polymer ?
#
loop_
_entity_poly.entity_id
_entity_poly.type
_entity_poly.pdbx_seq_one_letter_code
_entity_poly.pdbx_strand_id
1 'polypeptide(L)' 'KRHVCRMCFKRFNRPSSLRIHLNTHTGATPFRCPWPDCGREFNVNSNMRRHYRNHT' A
#
# COMPACT_ATOMS: atom_id res chain seq x y z
N LYS A 1 -4.11 16.17 -15.05
CA LYS A 1 -3.49 14.99 -15.71
C LYS A 1 -4.06 13.72 -15.07
N ARG A 2 -4.65 12.80 -15.84
CA ARG A 2 -5.23 11.56 -15.27
C ARG A 2 -4.11 10.56 -15.01
N HIS A 3 -4.10 9.93 -13.84
CA HIS A 3 -3.13 8.88 -13.52
C HIS A 3 -3.74 7.53 -13.85
N VAL A 4 -3.22 6.86 -14.86
CA VAL A 4 -3.80 5.60 -15.38
C VAL A 4 -2.81 4.48 -15.18
N CYS A 5 -3.28 3.36 -14.64
CA CYS A 5 -2.51 2.13 -14.59
C CYS A 5 -2.42 1.54 -15.99
N ARG A 6 -1.22 1.27 -16.50
CA ARG A 6 -1.04 0.68 -17.83
C ARG A 6 -1.30 -0.83 -17.88
N MET A 7 -1.34 -1.50 -16.73
CA MET A 7 -1.59 -2.95 -16.66
C MET A 7 -3.07 -3.31 -16.69
N CYS A 8 -3.93 -2.52 -16.03
CA CYS A 8 -5.36 -2.78 -15.94
C CYS A 8 -6.24 -1.60 -16.34
N PHE A 9 -5.65 -0.52 -16.88
CA PHE A 9 -6.33 0.70 -17.34
C PHE A 9 -7.19 1.43 -16.29
N LYS A 10 -7.08 1.06 -15.01
CA LYS A 10 -7.74 1.78 -13.91
C LYS A 10 -7.24 3.22 -13.82
N ARG A 11 -8.19 4.12 -13.54
CA ARG A 11 -7.98 5.57 -13.47
C ARG A 11 -7.98 6.02 -12.02
N PHE A 12 -7.01 6.86 -11.69
CA PHE A 12 -6.82 7.43 -10.36
C PHE A 12 -6.81 8.96 -10.44
N ASN A 13 -7.36 9.58 -9.39
CA ASN A 13 -7.40 11.03 -9.23
C ASN A 13 -6.07 11.61 -8.71
N ARG A 14 -5.22 10.78 -8.10
CA ARG A 14 -3.95 11.18 -7.50
C ARG A 14 -2.80 10.25 -7.93
N PRO A 15 -1.58 10.78 -8.12
CA PRO A 15 -0.42 9.96 -8.47
C PRO A 15 -0.04 8.99 -7.35
N SER A 16 -0.21 9.39 -6.09
CA SER A 16 0.03 8.54 -4.93
C SER A 16 -0.87 7.31 -4.92
N SER A 17 -2.16 7.48 -5.26
CA SER A 17 -3.11 6.36 -5.38
C SER A 17 -2.72 5.40 -6.51
N LEU A 18 -2.26 5.92 -7.65
CA LEU A 18 -1.73 5.07 -8.72
C LEU A 18 -0.49 4.30 -8.24
N ARG A 19 0.47 4.97 -7.59
CA ARG A 19 1.69 4.32 -7.07
C ARG A 19 1.37 3.19 -6.09
N ILE A 20 0.47 3.44 -5.13
CA ILE A 20 0.00 2.42 -4.19
C ILE A 20 -0.69 1.27 -4.93
N HIS A 21 -1.50 1.58 -5.94
CA HIS A 21 -2.13 0.55 -6.75
C HIS A 21 -1.10 -0.30 -7.53
N LEU A 22 -0.01 0.28 -8.02
CA LEU A 22 1.03 -0.52 -8.71
C LEU A 22 1.63 -1.59 -7.80
N ASN A 23 1.70 -1.34 -6.49
CA ASN A 23 2.12 -2.36 -5.52
C ASN A 23 1.22 -3.60 -5.53
N THR A 24 -0.06 -3.49 -5.91
CA THR A 24 -0.96 -4.65 -6.02
C THR A 24 -0.65 -5.52 -7.22
N HIS A 25 0.00 -4.97 -8.24
CA HIS A 25 0.45 -5.73 -9.40
C HIS A 25 1.80 -6.41 -9.16
N THR A 26 2.71 -5.75 -8.46
CA THR A 26 4.04 -6.29 -8.16
C THR A 26 4.08 -7.16 -6.90
N GLY A 27 3.01 -7.15 -6.10
CA GLY A 27 2.99 -7.76 -4.77
C GLY A 27 3.85 -7.02 -3.74
N ALA A 28 4.32 -5.81 -4.05
CA ALA A 28 5.22 -5.07 -3.16
C ALA A 28 4.50 -4.61 -1.87
N THR A 29 5.10 -4.92 -0.73
CA THR A 29 4.60 -4.56 0.60
C THR A 29 5.67 -3.78 1.38
N PRO A 30 5.99 -2.54 0.98
CA PRO A 30 7.12 -1.80 1.54
C PRO A 30 6.97 -1.42 3.03
N PHE A 31 5.79 -1.64 3.63
CA PHE A 31 5.53 -1.29 5.01
C PHE A 31 5.34 -2.55 5.85
N ARG A 32 6.40 -3.00 6.51
CA ARG A 32 6.34 -4.07 7.50
C ARG A 32 5.92 -3.53 8.87
N CYS A 33 5.14 -4.32 9.60
CA CYS A 33 4.79 -4.03 10.98
C CYS A 33 6.05 -4.02 11.85
N PRO A 34 6.31 -2.97 12.64
CA PRO A 34 7.47 -2.91 13.53
C PRO A 34 7.41 -3.88 14.72
N TRP A 35 6.25 -4.50 14.98
CA TRP A 35 6.09 -5.40 16.12
C TRP A 35 6.84 -6.73 15.85
N PRO A 36 7.76 -7.16 16.75
CA PRO A 36 8.69 -8.27 16.50
C PRO A 36 7.99 -9.57 16.07
N ASP A 37 6.92 -9.95 16.76
CA ASP A 37 6.23 -11.23 16.55
C ASP A 37 5.11 -11.17 15.50
N CYS A 38 4.80 -9.99 14.95
CA CYS A 38 3.64 -9.85 14.06
C CYS A 38 3.93 -10.24 12.62
N GLY A 39 5.10 -9.86 12.09
CA GLY A 39 5.53 -10.17 10.73
C GLY A 39 4.65 -9.64 9.59
N ARG A 40 3.51 -8.98 9.86
CA ARG A 40 2.58 -8.49 8.82
C ARG A 40 3.19 -7.38 7.98
N GLU A 41 2.85 -7.40 6.70
CA GLU A 41 3.26 -6.37 5.75
C GLU A 41 2.07 -5.73 5.05
N PHE A 42 2.28 -4.50 4.59
CA PHE A 42 1.23 -3.66 4.00
C PHE A 42 1.77 -2.93 2.77
N ASN A 43 0.90 -2.78 1.77
CA ASN A 43 1.17 -1.97 0.58
C ASN A 43 0.91 -0.46 0.80
N VAL A 44 0.25 -0.09 1.91
CA VAL A 44 -0.07 1.30 2.30
C VAL A 44 0.39 1.59 3.72
N ASN A 45 1.09 2.72 3.90
CA ASN A 45 1.60 3.15 5.21
C ASN A 45 0.49 3.40 6.24
N SER A 46 -0.60 4.05 5.83
CA SER A 46 -1.73 4.34 6.74
C SER A 46 -2.38 3.06 7.27
N ASN A 47 -2.45 2.00 6.45
CA ASN A 47 -2.98 0.71 6.87
C ASN A 47 -2.06 0.03 7.90
N MET A 48 -0.75 0.03 7.66
CA MET A 48 0.24 -0.45 8.63
C MET A 48 0.15 0.32 9.95
N ARG A 49 0.10 1.65 9.91
CA ARG A 49 -0.02 2.49 11.12
C ARG A 49 -1.30 2.20 11.90
N ARG A 50 -2.43 2.05 11.21
CA ARG A 50 -3.71 1.70 11.85
C ARG A 50 -3.61 0.32 12.50
N HIS A 51 -3.03 -0.66 11.82
CA HIS A 51 -2.81 -1.98 12.37
C HIS A 51 -1.90 -1.94 13.61
N TYR A 52 -0.81 -1.18 13.57
CA TYR A 52 0.13 -1.06 14.68
C TYR A 52 -0.53 -0.54 15.97
N ARG A 53 -1.50 0.37 15.84
CA ARG A 53 -2.30 0.86 16.99
C ARG A 53 -3.14 -0.21 17.69
N ASN A 54 -3.32 -1.38 17.08
CA ASN A 54 -4.02 -2.49 17.72
C ASN A 54 -3.09 -3.40 18.54
N HIS A 55 -1.77 -3.18 18.48
CA HIS A 55 -0.79 -3.92 19.28
C HIS A 55 -0.45 -3.23 20.60
N THR A 56 -0.63 -1.90 20.67
CA THR A 56 -0.71 -1.16 21.93
C THR A 56 -1.97 -1.55 22.68
#